data_AF-A0A854E052-F1
#
_entry.id   AF-A0A854E052-F1
#
_cell.length_a   1.000
_cell.length_b   1.000
_cell.length_c   1.000
_cell.angle_alpha   90.00
_cell.angle_beta   90.00
_cell.angle_gamma   90.00
#
_symmetry.space_group_name_H-M   'P 1'
#
loop_
_entity.id
_entity.type
_entity.pdbx_description
1 polymer ?
#
loop_
_entity_poly.entity_id
_entity_poly.type
_entity_poly.pdbx_seq_one_letter_code
_entity_poly.pdbx_strand_id
1 'polypeptide(L)'
;MGLFSGIKDNFKKSEAAVCVQNLLEQQQRIGYFTGNPASYASAIVQAAWDERPHVFNGKFGHRPHKISVTAIVLSRALSLSSEGDPNRFALLACLGTALSEAHTNAGFYPFNNLDMTLIEAASEVFIEKGNEMGVPM
;
A
#
# COMPACT_ATOMS: atom_id res chain seq x y z
N MET A 1 14.01 -25.15 7.98
CA MET A 1 13.40 -23.81 8.18
C MET A 1 12.48 -23.47 7.00
N GLY A 2 11.32 -24.13 6.85
CA GLY A 2 10.53 -24.06 5.59
C GLY A 2 9.05 -23.71 5.73
N LEU A 3 8.37 -24.17 6.79
CA LEU A 3 6.92 -23.96 6.94
C LEU A 3 6.56 -22.66 7.67
N PHE A 4 7.32 -22.29 8.71
CA PHE A 4 7.01 -21.11 9.52
C PHE A 4 7.30 -19.76 8.83
N SER A 5 8.17 -19.69 7.81
CA SER A 5 8.38 -18.45 7.05
C SER A 5 7.24 -18.20 6.06
N GLY A 6 6.78 -19.23 5.34
CA GLY A 6 5.67 -19.14 4.40
C GLY A 6 4.34 -18.78 5.07
N ILE A 7 4.04 -19.36 6.24
CA ILE A 7 2.83 -19.03 7.01
C ILE A 7 2.83 -17.55 7.45
N LYS A 8 3.96 -17.05 7.94
CA LYS A 8 4.08 -15.64 8.37
C LYS A 8 4.03 -14.67 7.19
N ASP A 9 4.52 -15.05 6.02
CA ASP A 9 4.42 -14.25 4.79
C ASP A 9 2.97 -14.10 4.34
N ASN A 10 2.22 -15.20 4.31
CA ASN A 10 0.80 -15.16 3.99
C ASN A 10 0.04 -14.27 4.99
N PHE A 11 0.38 -14.33 6.28
CA PHE A 11 -0.24 -13.44 7.28
C PHE A 11 0.00 -11.96 6.97
N LYS A 12 1.24 -11.55 6.68
CA LYS A 12 1.56 -10.14 6.37
C LYS A 12 0.93 -9.66 5.08
N LYS A 13 0.88 -10.54 4.09
CA LYS A 13 0.17 -10.31 2.84
C LYS A 13 -1.32 -10.08 3.07
N SER A 14 -1.95 -10.94 3.86
CA SER A 14 -3.36 -10.80 4.25
C SER A 14 -3.61 -9.53 5.05
N GLU A 15 -2.71 -9.17 5.97
CA GLU A 15 -2.81 -7.93 6.76
C GLU A 15 -2.80 -6.68 5.87
N ALA A 16 -1.87 -6.61 4.91
CA ALA A 16 -1.83 -5.53 3.93
C ALA A 16 -3.08 -5.53 3.03
N ALA A 17 -3.54 -6.70 2.57
CA ALA A 17 -4.74 -6.81 1.75
C ALA A 17 -5.99 -6.31 2.50
N VAL A 18 -6.11 -6.60 3.80
CA VAL A 18 -7.20 -6.07 4.63
C VAL A 18 -7.12 -4.56 4.79
N CYS A 19 -5.93 -4.00 5.05
CA CYS A 19 -5.73 -2.55 5.12
C CYS A 19 -6.14 -1.85 3.81
N VAL A 20 -5.64 -2.34 2.67
CA VAL A 20 -5.99 -1.82 1.35
C VAL A 20 -7.50 -1.96 1.07
N GLN A 21 -8.08 -3.13 1.34
CA GLN A 21 -9.50 -3.37 1.15
C GLN A 21 -10.35 -2.37 1.94
N ASN A 22 -10.04 -2.15 3.22
CA ASN A 22 -10.79 -1.23 4.07
C ASN A 22 -10.77 0.20 3.51
N LEU A 23 -9.62 0.66 2.99
CA LEU A 23 -9.51 1.96 2.36
C LEU A 23 -10.31 2.03 1.05
N LEU A 24 -10.22 1.00 0.20
CA LEU A 24 -10.99 0.93 -1.04
C LEU A 24 -12.51 0.86 -0.79
N GLU A 25 -12.96 0.18 0.27
CA GLU A 25 -14.36 0.17 0.69
C GLU A 25 -14.85 1.56 1.11
N GLN A 26 -14.01 2.35 1.79
CA GLN A 26 -14.34 3.74 2.09
C GLN A 26 -14.51 4.57 0.82
N GLN A 27 -13.59 4.43 -0.14
CA GLN A 27 -13.69 5.13 -1.44
C GLN A 27 -14.88 4.64 -2.27
N GLN A 28 -15.23 3.36 -2.19
CA GLN A 28 -16.40 2.80 -2.87
C GLN A 28 -17.71 3.39 -2.34
N ARG A 29 -17.82 3.56 -1.02
CA ARG A 29 -19.03 4.13 -0.38
C ARG A 29 -19.33 5.56 -0.83
N ILE A 30 -18.30 6.32 -1.22
CA ILE A 30 -18.45 7.68 -1.74
C ILE A 30 -18.40 7.74 -3.28
N GLY A 31 -18.42 6.59 -3.96
CA GLY A 31 -18.51 6.50 -5.42
C GLY A 31 -17.20 6.70 -6.18
N TYR A 32 -16.05 6.78 -5.51
CA TYR A 32 -14.74 6.99 -6.15
C TYR A 32 -14.06 5.70 -6.59
N PHE A 33 -14.43 4.55 -6.02
CA PHE A 33 -13.88 3.25 -6.40
C PHE A 33 -14.92 2.36 -7.06
N THR A 34 -14.54 1.76 -8.19
CA THR A 34 -15.35 0.81 -8.97
C THR A 34 -14.71 -0.58 -8.94
N GLY A 35 -15.53 -1.62 -8.74
CA GLY A 35 -15.11 -3.02 -8.71
C GLY A 35 -15.31 -3.68 -7.34
N ASN A 36 -14.63 -4.80 -7.10
CA ASN A 36 -14.67 -5.50 -5.82
C ASN A 36 -13.42 -5.15 -4.98
N PRO A 37 -13.55 -4.44 -3.86
CA PRO A 37 -12.40 -4.00 -3.04
C PRO A 37 -11.50 -5.14 -2.57
N ALA A 38 -12.07 -6.25 -2.09
CA ALA A 38 -11.32 -7.38 -1.57
C ALA A 38 -10.47 -8.08 -2.65
N SER A 39 -11.07 -8.28 -3.84
CA SER A 39 -10.40 -8.91 -4.98
C SER A 39 -9.30 -8.01 -5.52
N TYR A 40 -9.57 -6.70 -5.65
CA TYR A 40 -8.59 -5.72 -6.11
C TYR A 40 -7.41 -5.59 -5.13
N ALA A 41 -7.69 -5.47 -3.83
CA ALA A 41 -6.67 -5.40 -2.78
C ALA A 41 -5.76 -6.62 -2.79
N SER A 42 -6.35 -7.82 -2.86
CA SER A 42 -5.59 -9.08 -2.93
C SER A 42 -4.69 -9.11 -4.17
N ALA A 43 -5.18 -8.66 -5.33
CA ALA A 43 -4.42 -8.65 -6.57
C ALA A 43 -3.23 -7.69 -6.53
N ILE A 44 -3.40 -6.44 -6.06
CA ILE A 44 -2.30 -5.48 -6.02
C ILE A 44 -1.24 -5.83 -4.98
N VAL A 45 -1.65 -6.41 -3.85
CA VAL A 45 -0.72 -6.91 -2.83
C VAL A 45 0.04 -8.13 -3.35
N GLN A 46 -0.64 -9.05 -4.03
CA GLN A 46 -0.01 -10.20 -4.67
C GLN A 46 1.06 -9.76 -5.67
N ALA A 47 0.71 -8.84 -6.57
CA ALA A 47 1.63 -8.32 -7.57
C ALA A 47 2.86 -7.63 -6.96
N ALA A 48 2.69 -6.86 -5.88
CA ALA A 48 3.82 -6.25 -5.17
C ALA A 48 4.76 -7.30 -4.57
N TRP A 49 4.21 -8.39 -4.01
CA TRP A 49 4.99 -9.50 -3.47
C TRP A 49 5.76 -10.26 -4.55
N ASP A 50 5.15 -10.45 -5.72
CA ASP A 50 5.77 -11.20 -6.82
C ASP A 50 6.97 -10.45 -7.41
N GLU A 51 6.93 -9.11 -7.44
CA GLU A 51 8.05 -8.30 -7.92
C GLU A 51 9.20 -8.20 -6.93
N ARG A 52 8.90 -8.02 -5.64
CA ARG A 52 9.91 -7.76 -4.61
C ARG A 52 9.73 -8.66 -3.38
N PRO A 53 9.79 -10.00 -3.53
CA PRO A 53 9.50 -10.92 -2.44
C PRO A 53 10.44 -10.73 -1.25
N HIS A 54 11.71 -10.39 -1.51
CA HIS A 54 12.74 -10.20 -0.48
C HIS A 54 12.52 -8.98 0.42
N VAL A 55 11.77 -7.98 -0.04
CA VAL A 55 11.43 -6.79 0.75
C VAL A 55 10.41 -7.15 1.84
N PHE A 56 9.48 -8.05 1.54
CA PHE A 56 8.34 -8.33 2.39
C PHE A 56 8.46 -9.62 3.21
N ASN A 57 9.28 -10.57 2.75
CA ASN A 57 9.41 -11.89 3.39
C ASN A 57 10.22 -11.90 4.71
N GLY A 58 10.81 -10.76 5.08
CA GLY A 58 11.64 -10.62 6.28
C GLY A 58 12.97 -11.37 6.21
N LYS A 59 13.42 -11.78 5.01
CA LYS A 59 14.73 -12.44 4.82
C LYS A 59 15.91 -11.56 5.28
N PHE A 60 15.72 -10.25 5.33
CA PHE A 60 16.71 -9.27 5.81
C PHE A 60 16.55 -8.89 7.30
N GLY A 61 15.90 -9.74 8.10
CA GLY A 61 15.89 -9.63 9.56
C GLY A 61 14.69 -8.88 10.16
N HIS A 62 14.08 -7.96 9.41
CA HIS A 62 12.87 -7.24 9.85
C HIS A 62 11.77 -7.27 8.79
N ARG A 63 10.52 -7.41 9.24
CA ARG A 63 9.33 -7.33 8.39
C ARG A 63 8.76 -5.93 8.52
N PRO A 64 8.44 -5.28 7.40
CA PRO A 64 7.87 -3.95 7.44
C PRO A 64 6.51 -3.91 8.15
N HIS A 65 6.22 -2.78 8.76
CA HIS A 65 4.94 -2.44 9.38
C HIS A 65 3.81 -2.49 8.34
N LYS A 66 2.60 -2.86 8.76
CA LYS A 66 1.48 -3.02 7.83
C LYS A 66 1.13 -1.75 7.06
N ILE A 67 1.30 -0.58 7.69
CA ILE A 67 1.02 0.72 7.06
C ILE A 67 2.06 1.10 6.01
N SER A 68 3.35 0.84 6.26
CA SER A 68 4.40 1.08 5.25
C SER A 68 4.21 0.17 4.04
N VAL A 69 3.83 -1.09 4.27
CA VAL A 69 3.44 -2.03 3.22
C VAL A 69 2.19 -1.54 2.45
N THR A 70 1.17 -1.06 3.17
CA THR A 70 -0.05 -0.55 2.55
C THR A 70 0.26 0.65 1.64
N ALA A 71 1.08 1.59 2.11
CA ALA A 71 1.50 2.74 1.33
C ALA A 71 2.32 2.35 0.08
N ILE A 72 3.29 1.44 0.20
CA ILE A 72 4.09 1.04 -0.98
C ILE A 72 3.27 0.23 -1.99
N VAL A 73 2.31 -0.58 -1.54
CA VAL A 73 1.42 -1.32 -2.44
C VAL A 73 0.48 -0.36 -3.19
N LEU A 74 -0.11 0.61 -2.49
CA LEU A 74 -1.01 1.59 -3.09
C LEU A 74 -0.27 2.51 -4.08
N SER A 75 0.92 2.99 -3.71
CA SER A 75 1.76 3.77 -4.63
C SER A 75 2.14 2.98 -5.87
N ARG A 76 2.56 1.71 -5.74
CA ARG A 76 2.80 0.84 -6.90
C ARG A 76 1.56 0.71 -7.79
N ALA A 77 0.39 0.43 -7.21
CA ALA A 77 -0.84 0.31 -7.97
C ALA A 77 -1.19 1.61 -8.72
N LEU A 78 -1.00 2.76 -8.06
CA LEU A 78 -1.21 4.07 -8.66
C LEU A 78 -0.20 4.36 -9.78
N SER A 79 1.09 4.04 -9.61
CA SER A 79 2.12 4.22 -10.65
C SER A 79 1.85 3.38 -11.90
N LEU A 80 1.25 2.20 -11.73
CA LEU A 80 0.91 1.30 -12.84
C LEU A 80 -0.47 1.56 -13.46
N SER A 81 -1.28 2.40 -12.81
CA SER A 81 -2.58 2.79 -13.36
C SER A 81 -2.42 3.67 -14.60
N SER A 82 -3.15 3.35 -15.66
CA SER A 82 -3.19 4.18 -16.87
C SER A 82 -3.97 5.47 -16.63
N GLU A 83 -3.72 6.54 -17.41
CA GLU A 83 -4.41 7.83 -17.23
C GLU A 83 -5.94 7.76 -17.23
N GLY A 84 -6.52 6.85 -18.02
CA GLY A 84 -7.97 6.62 -18.10
C GLY A 84 -8.54 5.63 -17.08
N ASP A 85 -7.74 5.14 -16.12
CA ASP A 85 -8.24 4.23 -15.09
C ASP A 85 -9.22 4.98 -14.16
N PRO A 86 -10.50 4.55 -14.05
CA PRO A 86 -11.48 5.22 -13.21
C PRO A 86 -11.11 5.21 -11.72
N ASN A 87 -10.21 4.32 -11.30
CA ASN A 87 -9.84 4.16 -9.89
C ASN A 87 -8.63 5.00 -9.46
N ARG A 88 -7.98 5.78 -10.35
CA ARG A 88 -6.78 6.57 -9.98
C ARG A 88 -7.00 7.47 -8.77
N PHE A 89 -8.13 8.19 -8.74
CA PHE A 89 -8.46 9.09 -7.62
C PHE A 89 -8.69 8.32 -6.32
N ALA A 90 -9.35 7.16 -6.38
CA ALA A 90 -9.48 6.29 -5.20
C ALA A 90 -8.12 5.79 -4.71
N LEU A 91 -7.24 5.36 -5.61
CA LEU A 91 -5.89 4.91 -5.26
C LEU A 91 -5.06 6.04 -4.64
N LEU A 92 -5.12 7.25 -5.21
CA LEU A 92 -4.45 8.43 -4.67
C LEU A 92 -4.98 8.79 -3.27
N ALA A 93 -6.30 8.79 -3.08
CA ALA A 93 -6.92 9.07 -1.78
C ALA A 93 -6.59 8.01 -0.72
N CYS A 94 -6.58 6.73 -1.09
CA CYS A 94 -6.16 5.63 -0.22
C CYS A 94 -4.68 5.79 0.18
N LEU A 95 -3.81 6.12 -0.78
CA LEU A 95 -2.39 6.34 -0.53
C LEU A 95 -2.18 7.52 0.43
N GLY A 96 -2.85 8.64 0.18
CA GLY A 96 -2.82 9.81 1.07
C GLY A 96 -3.27 9.49 2.49
N THR A 97 -4.34 8.70 2.63
CA THR A 97 -4.80 8.23 3.95
C THR A 97 -3.74 7.38 4.66
N ALA A 98 -3.12 6.43 3.96
CA ALA A 98 -2.09 5.57 4.55
C ALA A 98 -0.83 6.36 4.96
N LEU A 99 -0.41 7.33 4.13
CA LEU A 99 0.72 8.21 4.43
C LEU A 99 0.41 9.14 5.60
N SER A 100 -0.79 9.72 5.65
CA SER A 100 -1.23 10.54 6.77
C SER A 100 -1.26 9.72 8.07
N GLU A 101 -1.76 8.48 8.05
CA GLU A 101 -1.75 7.60 9.22
C GLU A 101 -0.31 7.31 9.69
N ALA A 102 0.60 7.01 8.76
CA ALA A 102 2.01 6.80 9.06
C ALA A 102 2.63 8.04 9.70
N HIS A 103 2.38 9.22 9.15
CA HIS A 103 2.93 10.48 9.64
C HIS A 103 2.38 10.85 11.02
N THR A 104 1.06 10.85 11.20
CA THR A 104 0.40 11.19 12.46
C THR A 104 0.79 10.26 13.61
N ASN A 105 1.06 8.98 13.32
CA ASN A 105 1.37 7.98 14.32
C ASN A 105 2.85 7.58 14.37
N ALA A 106 3.74 8.31 13.69
CA ALA A 106 5.16 7.96 13.57
C ALA A 106 5.85 7.79 14.93
N GLY A 107 5.47 8.57 15.95
CA GLY A 107 6.00 8.46 17.31
C GLY A 107 5.50 7.24 18.11
N PHE A 108 4.45 6.56 17.63
CA PHE A 108 3.84 5.41 18.30
C PHE A 108 4.10 4.08 17.57
N TYR A 109 4.35 4.14 16.25
CA TYR A 109 4.67 2.95 15.47
C TYR A 109 6.16 2.60 15.56
N PRO A 110 6.50 1.31 15.72
CA PRO A 110 7.89 0.85 15.75
C PRO A 110 8.46 0.78 14.34
N PHE A 111 8.44 1.90 13.60
CA PHE A 111 9.01 1.98 12.27
C PHE A 111 10.52 1.78 12.31
N ASN A 112 11.01 0.89 11.46
CA ASN A 112 12.44 0.72 11.22
C ASN A 112 12.87 1.46 9.95
N ASN A 113 14.17 1.41 9.62
CA ASN A 113 14.69 2.09 8.42
C ASN A 113 14.03 1.62 7.11
N LEU A 114 13.68 0.33 6.99
CA LEU A 114 12.97 -0.17 5.83
C LEU A 114 11.57 0.46 5.73
N ASP A 115 10.85 0.57 6.85
CA ASP A 115 9.55 1.25 6.86
C ASP A 115 9.64 2.69 6.39
N MET A 116 10.64 3.43 6.90
CA MET A 116 10.87 4.82 6.51
C MET A 116 11.17 4.94 5.02
N THR A 117 12.02 4.08 4.47
CA THR A 117 12.32 4.04 3.03
C THR A 117 11.08 3.70 2.19
N LEU A 118 10.24 2.77 2.64
CA LEU A 118 8.99 2.42 1.93
C LEU A 118 7.98 3.57 1.97
N ILE A 119 7.86 4.27 3.10
CA ILE A 119 6.97 5.43 3.26
C ILE A 119 7.46 6.61 2.42
N GLU A 120 8.76 6.86 2.39
CA GLU A 120 9.37 7.94 1.58
C GLU A 120 9.14 7.69 0.09
N ALA A 121 9.46 6.49 -0.41
CA ALA A 121 9.19 6.13 -1.80
C ALA A 121 7.70 6.23 -2.17
N ALA A 122 6.81 5.84 -1.25
CA ALA A 122 5.38 5.97 -1.47
C ALA A 122 4.91 7.43 -1.48
N SER A 123 5.55 8.31 -0.69
CA SER A 123 5.29 9.75 -0.64
C SER A 123 5.73 10.46 -1.92
N GLU A 124 6.87 10.08 -2.51
CA GLU A 124 7.32 10.60 -3.81
C GLU A 124 6.27 10.32 -4.90
N VAL A 125 5.77 9.08 -4.97
CA VAL A 125 4.72 8.71 -5.92
C VAL A 125 3.42 9.47 -5.65
N PHE A 126 3.05 9.66 -4.38
CA PHE A 126 1.86 10.44 -4.02
C PHE A 126 1.95 11.87 -4.56
N ILE A 127 3.08 12.54 -4.35
CA ILE A 127 3.32 13.91 -4.84
C ILE A 127 3.32 13.95 -6.37
N GLU A 128 4.07 13.05 -7.02
CA GLU A 128 4.15 12.97 -8.49
C GLU A 128 2.77 12.78 -9.11
N LYS A 129 2.03 11.76 -8.67
CA LYS A 129 0.73 11.41 -9.24
C LYS A 129 -0.37 12.37 -8.85
N GLY A 130 -0.30 13.00 -7.68
CA GLY A 130 -1.19 14.10 -7.31
C GLY A 130 -1.10 15.27 -8.27
N ASN A 131 0.14 15.71 -8.54
CA ASN A 131 0.40 16.81 -9.47
C ASN A 131 -0.07 16.49 -10.89
N GLU A 132 0.20 15.27 -11.39
CA GLU A 132 -0.33 14.80 -12.69
C GLU A 132 -1.86 14.84 -12.75
N MET A 133 -2.52 14.55 -11.64
CA MET A 133 -3.98 14.50 -11.53
C MET A 133 -4.60 15.87 -11.18
N GLY A 134 -3.79 16.93 -11.09
CA GLY A 134 -4.25 18.28 -10.77
C GLY A 134 -4.71 18.46 -9.31
N VAL A 135 -4.27 17.58 -8.41
CA VAL A 135 -4.55 17.67 -6.97
C VAL A 135 -3.38 18.43 -6.32
N PRO A 136 -3.63 19.55 -5.62
CA PRO A 136 -2.58 20.24 -4.86
C PRO A 136 -2.14 19.38 -3.68
N MET A 137 -0.85 19.05 -3.63
CA MET A 137 -0.22 18.17 -2.63
C MET A 137 0.59 18.94 -1.60
#